data_AF-A0A2E8CVI2-F1
#
_entry.id   AF-A0A2E8CVI2-F1
#
_cell.length_a   1.000
_cell.length_b   1.000
_cell.length_c   1.000
_cell.angle_alpha   90.00
_cell.angle_beta   90.00
_cell.angle_gamma   90.00
#
_symmetry.space_group_name_H-M   'P 1'
#
loop_
_entity.id
_entity.type
_entity.pdbx_description
1 polymer ?
#
loop_
_entity_poly.entity_id
_entity_poly.type
_entity_poly.pdbx_seq_one_letter_code
_entity_poly.pdbx_strand_id
1 'polypeptide(L)'
;MSDTTQLASNGHAAAILILAVSIFGGATQAQDTPDYFRQNCMNCHTIGGGRLTGPDLKDVTKRKDRDWLAKFIANPKRVIDSGDPYARKILEESRNVPMPTLPGLTKERLENLLDLIEAESKKEALQFKGLEISNKPFTDADRALGRAIFLGHARLKPETRRASPATACTTHQLSAEANSVQI
;
A
#
# COMPACT_ATOMS: atom_id res chain seq x y z
N MET A 1 -81.17 -32.06 0.03
CA MET A 1 -80.53 -31.74 1.32
C MET A 1 -79.04 -31.60 1.02
N SER A 2 -78.54 -30.40 1.26
CA SER A 2 -77.17 -29.86 1.35
C SER A 2 -76.04 -30.92 1.40
N ASP A 3 -74.87 -30.78 0.77
CA ASP A 3 -73.96 -29.63 0.88
C ASP A 3 -72.81 -29.71 -0.15
N THR A 4 -72.35 -28.53 -0.53
CA THR A 4 -71.09 -28.16 -1.21
C THR A 4 -69.83 -28.39 -0.36
N THR A 5 -68.73 -28.84 -0.96
CA THR A 5 -67.29 -28.57 -0.62
C THR A 5 -66.42 -29.60 -1.37
N GLN A 6 -65.23 -29.37 -1.93
CA GLN A 6 -64.42 -28.20 -2.26
C GLN A 6 -63.25 -28.74 -3.12
N LEU A 7 -63.01 -28.13 -4.28
CA LEU A 7 -61.81 -28.36 -5.10
C LEU A 7 -60.58 -27.77 -4.42
N ALA A 8 -59.44 -28.46 -4.48
CA ALA A 8 -58.12 -27.82 -4.41
C ALA A 8 -57.09 -28.64 -5.21
N SER A 9 -56.89 -28.22 -6.45
CA SER A 9 -55.83 -28.65 -7.38
C SER A 9 -54.57 -27.82 -7.14
N ASN A 10 -53.44 -28.44 -6.80
CA ASN A 10 -52.14 -27.77 -6.75
C ASN A 10 -51.16 -28.39 -7.74
N GLY A 11 -51.29 -28.02 -9.01
CA GLY A 11 -50.29 -28.24 -10.06
C GLY A 11 -49.41 -27.01 -10.26
N HIS A 12 -48.49 -26.73 -9.34
CA HIS A 12 -47.55 -25.60 -9.45
C HIS A 12 -46.14 -25.94 -8.92
N ALA A 13 -45.75 -27.22 -8.92
CA ALA A 13 -44.45 -27.62 -8.35
C ALA A 13 -43.28 -27.61 -9.37
N ALA A 14 -43.54 -27.48 -10.67
CA ALA A 14 -42.52 -27.78 -11.69
C ALA A 14 -41.92 -26.56 -12.43
N ALA A 15 -42.41 -25.33 -12.23
CA ALA A 15 -41.99 -24.18 -13.04
C ALA A 15 -40.96 -23.24 -12.37
N ILE A 16 -40.55 -23.49 -11.13
CA ILE A 16 -39.72 -22.54 -10.35
C ILE A 16 -38.21 -22.85 -10.42
N LEU A 17 -37.80 -23.95 -11.08
CA LEU A 17 -36.40 -24.43 -11.01
C LEU A 17 -35.43 -23.90 -12.10
N ILE A 18 -35.83 -22.98 -12.97
CA ILE A 18 -34.97 -22.43 -14.06
C ILE A 18 -34.85 -20.89 -13.98
N LEU A 19 -34.72 -20.34 -12.76
CA LEU A 19 -34.38 -18.92 -12.56
C LEU A 19 -33.32 -18.74 -11.44
N ALA A 20 -32.29 -19.59 -11.43
CA ALA A 20 -31.24 -19.55 -10.40
C ALA A 20 -29.81 -19.43 -10.95
N VAL A 21 -29.63 -19.07 -12.22
CA VAL A 21 -28.29 -18.98 -12.84
C VAL A 21 -28.17 -17.70 -13.65
N SER A 22 -27.95 -16.54 -13.01
CA SER A 22 -27.46 -15.32 -13.71
C SER A 22 -26.99 -14.16 -12.82
N ILE A 23 -26.93 -14.26 -11.49
CA ILE A 23 -26.47 -13.14 -10.64
C ILE A 23 -25.19 -13.49 -9.88
N PHE A 24 -24.16 -13.87 -10.61
CA PHE A 24 -22.77 -13.63 -10.17
C PHE A 24 -22.16 -12.62 -11.12
N GLY A 25 -22.73 -11.41 -11.13
CA GLY A 25 -22.05 -10.24 -11.63
C GLY A 25 -20.84 -10.00 -10.74
N GLY A 26 -19.66 -10.34 -11.23
CA GLY A 26 -18.41 -10.00 -10.57
C GLY A 26 -18.36 -8.49 -10.38
N ALA A 27 -18.53 -8.05 -9.14
CA ALA A 27 -18.03 -6.74 -8.73
C ALA A 27 -16.52 -6.78 -8.98
N THR A 28 -16.10 -6.22 -10.12
CA THR A 28 -14.70 -5.90 -10.38
C THR A 28 -14.20 -5.17 -9.15
N GLN A 29 -13.28 -5.78 -8.40
CA GLN A 29 -12.77 -5.19 -7.18
C GLN A 29 -12.18 -3.82 -7.51
N ALA A 30 -12.91 -2.76 -7.19
CA ALA A 30 -12.30 -1.47 -6.94
C ALA A 30 -11.36 -1.71 -5.75
N GLN A 31 -10.07 -1.93 -6.02
CA GLN A 31 -9.08 -1.99 -4.95
C GLN A 31 -9.32 -0.80 -4.02
N ASP A 32 -9.41 -1.08 -2.72
CA ASP A 32 -9.68 -0.04 -1.73
C ASP A 32 -8.66 1.10 -1.88
N THR A 33 -9.13 2.34 -1.82
CA THR A 33 -8.31 3.53 -2.09
C THR A 33 -7.07 3.61 -1.18
N PRO A 34 -7.18 3.33 0.14
CA PRO A 34 -6.03 3.20 1.04
C PRO A 34 -5.04 2.12 0.61
N ASP A 35 -5.51 0.96 0.14
CA ASP A 35 -4.61 -0.12 -0.30
C ASP A 35 -3.86 0.24 -1.57
N TYR A 36 -4.55 0.86 -2.53
CA TYR A 36 -3.92 1.39 -3.72
C TYR A 36 -2.85 2.43 -3.37
N PHE A 37 -3.13 3.34 -2.43
CA PHE A 37 -2.17 4.33 -1.95
C PHE A 37 -0.95 3.66 -1.29
N ARG A 38 -1.15 2.63 -0.47
CA ARG A 38 -0.06 1.84 0.14
C ARG A 38 0.86 1.21 -0.90
N GLN A 39 0.26 0.65 -1.95
CA GLN A 39 1.01 -0.10 -2.96
C GLN A 39 1.76 0.81 -3.94
N ASN A 40 1.17 1.97 -4.30
CA ASN A 40 1.63 2.78 -5.42
C ASN A 40 2.22 4.14 -5.03
N CYS A 41 1.90 4.68 -3.85
CA CYS A 41 2.30 6.03 -3.44
C CYS A 41 3.32 6.03 -2.30
N MET A 42 3.14 5.15 -1.30
CA MET A 42 3.93 5.16 -0.06
C MET A 42 5.43 4.86 -0.24
N ASN A 43 5.83 4.26 -1.36
CA ASN A 43 7.24 4.02 -1.64
C ASN A 43 8.03 5.31 -1.86
N CYS A 44 7.35 6.38 -2.32
CA CYS A 44 7.98 7.65 -2.63
C CYS A 44 7.44 8.82 -1.80
N HIS A 45 6.24 8.70 -1.24
CA HIS A 45 5.55 9.76 -0.53
C HIS A 45 5.14 9.35 0.88
N THR A 46 5.06 10.34 1.77
CA THR A 46 4.38 10.21 3.06
C THR A 46 3.25 11.22 3.14
N ILE A 47 2.39 11.06 4.15
CA ILE A 47 1.47 12.10 4.59
C ILE A 47 1.87 12.49 6.02
N GLY A 48 2.54 13.64 6.15
CA GLY A 48 3.03 14.23 7.39
C GLY A 48 4.23 13.53 8.00
N GLY A 49 4.88 12.65 7.24
CA GLY A 49 6.14 11.99 7.59
C GLY A 49 7.38 12.74 7.09
N GLY A 50 7.19 13.85 6.38
CA GLY A 50 8.27 14.57 5.72
C GLY A 50 8.61 14.04 4.34
N ARG A 51 9.65 14.64 3.74
CA ARG A 51 10.06 14.37 2.36
C ARG A 51 10.85 13.06 2.25
N LEU A 52 10.52 12.24 1.25
CA LEU A 52 11.29 11.07 0.84
C LEU A 52 11.88 11.32 -0.56
N THR A 53 11.66 10.39 -1.50
CA THR A 53 11.93 10.60 -2.92
C THR A 53 11.02 11.70 -3.49
N GLY A 54 9.74 11.62 -3.17
CA GLY A 54 8.74 12.65 -3.47
C GLY A 54 8.49 13.58 -2.27
N PRO A 55 7.87 14.75 -2.52
CA PRO A 55 7.46 15.67 -1.45
C PRO A 55 6.38 15.06 -0.54
N ASP A 56 6.30 15.56 0.68
CA ASP A 56 5.22 15.20 1.62
C ASP A 56 3.86 15.67 1.07
N LEU A 57 2.85 14.80 1.10
CA LEU A 57 1.51 15.06 0.58
C LEU A 57 0.58 15.72 1.61
N LYS A 58 1.00 15.86 2.87
CA LYS A 58 0.20 16.57 3.87
C LYS A 58 -0.09 17.99 3.41
N ASP A 59 -1.36 18.40 3.45
CA ASP A 59 -1.84 19.72 3.05
C ASP A 59 -1.50 20.11 1.59
N VAL A 60 -1.32 19.14 0.68
CA VAL A 60 -0.96 19.42 -0.72
C VAL A 60 -2.00 20.28 -1.44
N THR A 61 -3.27 20.13 -1.11
CA THR A 61 -4.38 20.92 -1.66
C THR A 61 -4.34 22.39 -1.26
N LYS A 62 -3.55 22.77 -0.23
CA LYS A 62 -3.29 24.18 0.12
C LYS A 62 -2.14 24.78 -0.69
N ARG A 63 -1.29 23.95 -1.29
CA ARG A 63 -0.12 24.39 -2.07
C ARG A 63 -0.42 24.50 -3.56
N LYS A 64 -1.33 23.68 -4.08
CA LYS A 64 -1.75 23.67 -5.48
C LYS A 64 -3.21 23.29 -5.64
N ASP A 65 -3.79 23.81 -6.72
CA ASP A 65 -5.17 23.56 -7.09
C ASP A 65 -5.42 22.07 -7.36
N ARG A 66 -6.60 21.61 -6.96
CA ARG A 66 -7.01 20.21 -7.14
C ARG A 66 -6.94 19.77 -8.61
N ASP A 67 -7.34 20.63 -9.53
CA ASP A 67 -7.25 20.37 -10.97
C ASP A 67 -5.81 20.20 -11.46
N TRP A 68 -4.88 20.99 -10.92
CA TRP A 68 -3.47 20.86 -11.25
C TRP A 68 -2.92 19.54 -10.70
N LEU A 69 -3.26 19.19 -9.46
CA LEU A 69 -2.87 17.92 -8.84
C LEU A 69 -3.41 16.72 -9.62
N ALA A 70 -4.68 16.76 -10.03
CA ALA A 70 -5.28 15.72 -10.85
C ALA A 70 -4.55 15.54 -12.19
N LYS A 71 -4.26 16.65 -12.90
CA LYS A 71 -3.48 16.62 -14.15
C LYS A 71 -2.07 16.07 -13.94
N PHE A 72 -1.41 16.48 -12.87
CA PHE A 72 -0.06 16.04 -12.55
C PHE A 72 -0.02 14.55 -12.21
N ILE A 73 -0.88 14.04 -11.32
CA ILE A 73 -0.90 12.62 -10.93
C ILE A 73 -1.29 11.73 -12.12
N ALA A 74 -2.21 12.19 -12.98
CA ALA A 74 -2.63 11.44 -14.16
C ALA A 74 -1.50 11.29 -15.20
N ASN A 75 -0.70 12.34 -15.43
CA ASN A 75 0.42 12.29 -16.35
C ASN A 75 1.52 13.31 -15.96
N PRO A 76 2.43 12.92 -15.04
CA PRO A 76 3.44 13.85 -14.52
C PRO A 76 4.39 14.33 -15.62
N LYS A 77 4.79 13.41 -16.51
CA LYS A 77 5.68 13.69 -17.63
C LYS A 77 5.12 14.78 -18.54
N ARG A 78 3.83 14.73 -18.90
CA ARG A 78 3.21 15.74 -19.75
C ARG A 78 3.25 17.14 -19.12
N VAL A 79 3.05 17.25 -17.81
CA VAL A 79 3.08 18.54 -17.11
C VAL A 79 4.51 19.08 -17.03
N ILE A 80 5.49 18.22 -16.75
CA ILE A 80 6.91 18.58 -16.77
C ILE A 80 7.34 19.04 -18.18
N ASP A 81 6.99 18.28 -19.21
CA ASP A 81 7.35 18.56 -20.61
C ASP A 81 6.66 19.83 -21.14
N SER A 82 5.51 20.22 -20.57
CA SER A 82 4.86 21.51 -20.90
C SER A 82 5.61 22.74 -20.39
N GLY A 83 6.67 22.55 -19.60
CA GLY A 83 7.50 23.64 -19.06
C GLY A 83 6.92 24.30 -17.81
N ASP A 84 5.98 23.65 -17.12
CA ASP A 84 5.41 24.19 -15.87
C ASP A 84 6.54 24.44 -14.84
N PRO A 85 6.70 25.68 -14.34
CA PRO A 85 7.83 26.02 -13.48
C PRO A 85 7.77 25.32 -12.12
N TYR A 86 6.57 25.02 -11.62
CA TYR A 86 6.39 24.31 -10.36
C TYR A 86 6.68 22.82 -10.51
N ALA A 87 6.23 22.19 -11.60
CA ALA A 87 6.57 20.80 -11.92
C ALA A 87 8.08 20.61 -12.09
N ARG A 88 8.75 21.54 -12.78
CA ARG A 88 10.22 21.53 -12.93
C ARG A 88 10.94 21.69 -11.59
N LYS A 89 10.47 22.59 -10.74
CA LYS A 89 11.03 22.77 -9.38
C LYS A 89 10.92 21.48 -8.56
N ILE A 90 9.76 20.82 -8.57
CA ILE A 90 9.58 19.56 -7.84
C ILE A 90 10.51 18.48 -8.39
N LEU A 91 10.68 18.39 -9.72
CA LEU A 91 11.59 17.42 -10.34
C LEU A 91 13.04 17.63 -9.90
N GLU A 92 13.50 18.88 -9.89
CA GLU A 92 14.84 19.26 -9.43
C GLU A 92 15.06 18.89 -7.96
N GLU A 93 14.11 19.26 -7.10
CA GLU A 93 14.15 18.88 -5.68
C GLU A 93 14.09 17.36 -5.46
N SER A 94 13.52 16.62 -6.42
CA SER A 94 13.41 15.15 -6.41
C SER A 94 14.63 14.48 -7.05
N ARG A 95 15.77 15.18 -7.13
CA ARG A 95 17.03 14.68 -7.70
C ARG A 95 16.88 14.21 -9.16
N ASN A 96 16.00 14.88 -9.91
CA ASN A 96 15.64 14.52 -11.28
C ASN A 96 15.02 13.13 -11.44
N VAL A 97 14.42 12.57 -10.38
CA VAL A 97 13.62 11.34 -10.47
C VAL A 97 12.18 11.73 -10.84
N PRO A 98 11.69 11.44 -12.07
CA PRO A 98 10.33 11.76 -12.45
C PRO A 98 9.33 10.82 -11.79
N MET A 99 8.16 11.35 -11.41
CA MET A 99 7.04 10.52 -10.95
C MET A 99 6.54 9.66 -12.13
N PRO A 100 6.46 8.33 -11.99
CA PRO A 100 5.97 7.45 -13.06
C PRO A 100 4.45 7.58 -13.20
N THR A 101 3.93 7.20 -14.38
CA THR A 101 2.49 7.01 -14.57
C THR A 101 2.04 5.76 -13.81
N LEU A 102 1.00 5.90 -12.99
CA LEU A 102 0.54 4.81 -12.13
C LEU A 102 -0.39 3.84 -12.89
N PRO A 103 -0.22 2.51 -12.73
CA PRO A 103 -1.06 1.52 -13.39
C PRO A 103 -2.47 1.48 -12.77
N GLY A 104 -3.51 1.35 -13.60
CA GLY A 104 -4.89 1.22 -13.10
C GLY A 104 -5.48 2.49 -12.49
N LEU A 105 -4.86 3.65 -12.70
CA LEU A 105 -5.37 4.94 -12.28
C LEU A 105 -6.55 5.36 -13.17
N THR A 106 -7.76 5.26 -12.64
CA THR A 106 -8.98 5.81 -13.26
C THR A 106 -9.26 7.21 -12.72
N LYS A 107 -10.11 7.99 -13.41
CA LYS A 107 -10.54 9.31 -12.92
C LYS A 107 -11.19 9.23 -11.53
N GLU A 108 -12.07 8.26 -11.33
CA GLU A 108 -12.72 8.04 -10.03
C GLU A 108 -11.70 7.71 -8.92
N ARG A 109 -10.75 6.80 -9.20
CA ARG A 109 -9.68 6.46 -8.26
C ARG A 109 -8.81 7.66 -7.92
N LEU A 110 -8.51 8.50 -8.90
CA LEU A 110 -7.75 9.73 -8.71
C LEU A 110 -8.45 10.70 -7.75
N GLU A 111 -9.76 10.92 -7.93
CA GLU A 111 -10.53 11.78 -7.01
C GLU A 111 -10.56 11.19 -5.59
N ASN A 112 -10.81 9.89 -5.47
CA ASN A 112 -10.80 9.20 -4.17
C ASN A 112 -9.44 9.31 -3.48
N LEU A 113 -8.33 9.28 -4.23
CA LEU A 113 -6.98 9.45 -3.68
C LEU A 113 -6.74 10.87 -3.17
N LEU A 114 -7.21 11.89 -3.89
CA LEU A 114 -7.12 13.28 -3.44
C LEU A 114 -7.95 13.50 -2.17
N ASP A 115 -9.13 12.90 -2.09
CA ASP A 115 -9.97 12.94 -0.89
C ASP A 115 -9.32 12.21 0.29
N LEU A 116 -8.70 11.06 0.05
CA LEU A 116 -7.93 10.35 1.07
C LEU A 116 -6.79 11.22 1.61
N ILE A 117 -6.01 11.86 0.74
CA ILE A 117 -4.89 12.73 1.14
C ILE A 117 -5.38 13.92 1.96
N GLU A 118 -6.49 14.54 1.55
CA GLU A 118 -7.08 15.66 2.28
C GLU A 118 -7.63 15.23 3.65
N ALA A 119 -8.35 14.11 3.70
CA ALA A 119 -8.90 13.56 4.93
C ALA A 119 -7.80 13.18 5.91
N GLU A 120 -6.73 12.52 5.43
CA GLU A 120 -5.57 12.19 6.24
C GLU A 120 -4.85 13.44 6.74
N SER A 121 -4.68 14.46 5.90
CA SER A 121 -4.01 15.71 6.30
C SER A 121 -4.67 16.41 7.50
N LYS A 122 -5.97 16.18 7.72
CA LYS A 122 -6.75 16.74 8.84
C LYS A 122 -6.69 15.91 10.12
N LYS A 123 -6.20 14.67 10.07
CA LYS A 123 -6.14 13.78 11.24
C LYS A 123 -4.93 14.11 12.13
N GLU A 124 -5.11 13.93 13.44
CA GLU A 124 -4.02 14.06 14.42
C GLU A 124 -3.03 12.88 14.32
N ALA A 125 -3.57 11.66 14.14
CA ALA A 125 -2.78 10.45 13.89
C ALA A 125 -2.88 10.07 12.40
N LEU A 126 -1.79 10.31 11.67
CA LEU A 126 -1.69 10.08 10.23
C LEU A 126 -1.37 8.63 9.94
N GLN A 127 -2.25 7.94 9.19
CA GLN A 127 -2.04 6.52 8.88
C GLN A 127 -0.84 6.29 7.95
N PHE A 128 -0.46 7.32 7.19
CA PHE A 128 0.56 7.26 6.14
C PHE A 128 1.81 8.09 6.46
N LYS A 129 2.11 8.30 7.75
CA LYS A 129 3.31 9.03 8.22
C LYS A 129 4.63 8.31 7.87
N GLY A 130 4.59 7.05 7.46
CA GLY A 130 5.79 6.24 7.20
C GLY A 130 6.33 5.56 8.47
N LEU A 131 7.57 5.06 8.43
CA LEU A 131 8.24 4.53 9.63
C LEU A 131 8.57 5.68 10.58
N GLU A 132 8.03 5.64 11.80
CA GLU A 132 8.54 6.43 12.92
C GLU A 132 9.96 5.93 13.25
N ILE A 133 10.98 6.65 12.78
CA ILE A 133 12.37 6.39 13.18
C ILE A 133 12.54 6.97 14.58
N SER A 134 12.74 6.10 15.57
CA SER A 134 13.01 6.53 16.94
C SER A 134 14.32 7.30 16.99
N ASN A 135 14.28 8.53 17.51
CA ASN A 135 15.45 9.35 17.79
C ASN A 135 16.07 9.05 19.17
N LYS A 136 15.68 7.94 19.81
CA LYS A 136 16.30 7.50 21.08
C LYS A 136 17.81 7.27 20.84
N PRO A 137 18.69 7.78 21.71
CA PRO A 137 20.12 7.48 21.64
C PRO A 137 20.36 5.97 21.65
N PHE A 138 21.22 5.51 20.74
CA PHE A 138 21.55 4.09 20.63
C PHE A 138 22.46 3.68 21.80
N THR A 139 21.96 2.82 22.68
CA THR A 139 22.70 2.41 23.87
C THR A 139 23.64 1.23 23.58
N ASP A 140 24.56 0.95 24.49
CA ASP A 140 25.45 -0.21 24.41
C ASP A 140 24.67 -1.54 24.41
N ALA A 141 23.57 -1.58 25.16
CA ALA A 141 22.63 -2.69 25.17
C ALA A 141 21.96 -2.89 23.80
N ASP A 142 21.56 -1.80 23.13
CA ASP A 142 20.98 -1.86 21.79
C ASP A 142 22.01 -2.43 20.78
N ARG A 143 23.29 -2.08 20.90
CA ARG A 143 24.37 -2.63 20.06
C ARG A 143 24.62 -4.11 20.33
N ALA A 144 24.64 -4.51 21.60
CA ALA A 144 24.82 -5.91 22.00
C ALA A 144 23.66 -6.79 21.49
N LEU A 145 22.42 -6.32 21.66
CA LEU A 145 21.23 -6.99 21.16
C LEU A 145 21.24 -7.07 19.63
N GLY A 146 21.57 -5.98 18.93
CA GLY A 146 21.69 -5.96 17.47
C GLY A 146 22.69 -6.99 16.96
N ARG A 147 23.87 -7.10 17.58
CA ARG A 147 24.88 -8.13 17.25
C ARG A 147 24.37 -9.54 17.51
N ALA A 148 23.71 -9.77 18.64
CA ALA A 148 23.15 -11.08 18.96
C ALA A 148 22.08 -11.51 17.95
N ILE A 149 21.21 -10.59 17.50
CA ILE A 149 20.22 -10.87 16.47
C ILE A 149 20.89 -11.15 15.12
N PHE A 150 21.85 -10.31 14.73
CA PHE A 150 22.54 -10.43 13.45
C PHE A 150 23.33 -11.75 13.32
N LEU A 151 23.99 -12.17 14.40
CA LEU A 151 24.75 -13.43 14.45
C LEU A 151 23.86 -14.65 14.74
N GLY A 152 22.55 -14.48 14.90
CA GLY A 152 21.60 -15.57 15.16
C GLY A 152 21.58 -16.09 16.60
N HIS A 153 22.27 -15.44 17.54
CA HIS A 153 22.23 -15.74 18.97
C HIS A 153 20.94 -15.26 19.66
N ALA A 154 20.18 -14.37 19.01
CA ALA A 154 18.88 -13.90 19.48
C ALA A 154 17.88 -13.78 18.31
N ARG A 155 16.58 -13.88 18.61
CA ARG A 155 15.51 -13.68 17.61
C ARG A 155 14.84 -12.33 17.81
N LEU A 156 14.34 -11.75 16.72
CA LEU A 156 13.43 -10.61 16.79
C LEU A 156 12.17 -11.00 17.57
N LYS A 157 11.73 -10.10 18.44
CA LYS A 157 10.47 -10.28 19.16
C LYS A 157 9.30 -10.36 18.16
N PRO A 158 8.21 -11.07 18.51
CA PRO A 158 7.02 -11.19 17.67
C PRO A 158 6.50 -9.86 17.14
N GLU A 159 6.59 -8.80 17.94
CA GLU A 159 6.05 -7.48 17.60
C GLU A 159 6.81 -6.77 16.47
N THR A 160 8.07 -7.15 16.18
CA THR A 160 8.91 -6.52 15.16
C THR A 160 9.08 -7.39 13.89
N ARG A 161 8.34 -8.50 13.78
CA ARG A 161 8.43 -9.50 12.69
C ARG A 161 7.86 -9.06 11.33
N ARG A 162 7.85 -7.76 11.00
CA ARG A 162 7.40 -7.29 9.68
C ARG A 162 8.54 -7.15 8.65
N ALA A 163 9.64 -7.88 8.84
CA ALA A 163 10.75 -7.96 7.88
C ALA A 163 11.16 -9.43 7.69
N SER A 164 11.25 -9.86 6.43
CA SER A 164 11.67 -11.20 6.00
C SER A 164 13.01 -11.61 6.62
N PRO A 165 13.19 -12.89 6.98
CA PRO A 165 14.46 -13.38 7.51
C PRO A 165 15.55 -13.26 6.44
N ALA A 166 16.57 -12.43 6.71
CA ALA A 166 17.79 -12.37 5.91
C ALA A 166 18.62 -13.67 5.95
N THR A 167 18.19 -14.67 6.72
CA THR A 167 18.87 -15.97 6.88
C THR A 167 18.64 -16.93 5.70
N ALA A 168 17.85 -16.55 4.69
CA ALA A 168 17.54 -17.43 3.57
C ALA A 168 18.63 -17.52 2.48
N CYS A 169 19.66 -16.65 2.48
CA CYS A 169 20.59 -16.56 1.33
C CYS A 169 22.08 -16.87 1.59
N THR A 170 22.52 -17.26 2.79
CA THR A 170 23.96 -17.51 3.05
C THR A 170 24.31 -18.89 3.60
N THR A 171 23.58 -19.94 3.22
CA THR A 171 24.07 -21.32 3.43
C THR A 171 25.03 -21.70 2.32
N HIS A 172 26.27 -21.19 2.37
CA HIS A 172 27.39 -21.93 1.81
C HIS A 172 27.94 -22.83 2.92
N GLN A 173 27.65 -24.10 2.75
CA GLN A 173 28.08 -25.23 3.55
C GLN A 173 29.61 -25.31 3.55
N LEU A 174 30.24 -24.78 4.60
CA LEU A 174 31.63 -25.12 4.94
C LEU A 174 31.60 -26.45 5.67
N SER A 175 31.75 -27.52 4.90
CA SER A 175 32.02 -28.86 5.41
C SER A 175 33.31 -28.84 6.22
N ALA A 176 33.22 -29.31 7.46
CA ALA A 176 34.36 -29.60 8.29
C ALA A 176 35.13 -30.81 7.73
N GLU A 177 36.42 -30.65 7.47
CA GLU A 177 37.39 -31.75 7.49
C GLU A 177 38.52 -31.34 8.43
N ALA A 178 38.42 -31.82 9.67
CA ALA A 178 39.54 -31.88 10.57
C ALA A 178 40.46 -33.00 10.09
N ASN A 179 41.64 -32.66 9.57
CA ASN A 179 42.72 -33.62 9.43
C ASN A 179 43.89 -33.20 10.34
N SER A 180 44.01 -33.95 11.42
CA SER A 180 45.09 -33.95 12.40
C SER A 180 46.43 -34.31 11.75
N VAL A 181 47.41 -33.42 11.87
CA VAL A 181 48.83 -33.75 11.71
C VAL A 181 49.48 -33.60 13.09
N GLN A 182 49.89 -34.75 13.64
CA GLN A 182 50.67 -34.87 14.87
C GLN A 182 52.12 -34.40 14.62
N ILE A 183 52.71 -33.81 15.66
CA ILE A 183 54.16 -33.65 15.84
C ILE A 183 54.67 -34.89 16.56
#